data_AF-A0A8J7IHS8-F1
#
_entry.id   AF-A0A8J7IHS8-F1
#
_cell.length_a   1.000
_cell.length_b   1.000
_cell.length_c   1.000
_cell.angle_alpha   90.00
_cell.angle_beta   90.00
_cell.angle_gamma   90.00
#
_symmetry.space_group_name_H-M   'P 1'
#
loop_
_entity.id
_entity.type
_entity.pdbx_description
1 polymer ?
#
loop_
_entity_poly.entity_id
_entity_poly.type
_entity_poly.pdbx_seq_one_letter_code
_entity_poly.pdbx_strand_id
1 'polypeptide(L)'
;MQIKTINYERVLNLGNYENKKMALFAELTEGDDVEESISRVMETVERKIREEAHQQAAEELRQIKQKLSQVKLEYESYKSQTIQQTIQPPVTSVQDTGPENNPF
;
A
#
# COMPACT_ATOMS: atom_id res chain seq x y z
N MET A 1 -0.36 33.44 -40.10
CA MET A 1 -0.65 32.90 -38.75
C MET A 1 0.21 31.66 -38.55
N GLN A 2 1.24 31.74 -37.70
CA GLN A 2 2.16 30.62 -37.44
C GLN A 2 1.93 30.15 -36.01
N ILE A 3 1.18 29.06 -35.85
CA ILE A 3 0.97 28.43 -34.54
C ILE A 3 2.30 27.77 -34.13
N LYS A 4 2.74 28.05 -32.90
CA LYS A 4 3.91 27.38 -32.31
C LYS A 4 3.40 26.46 -31.19
N THR A 5 3.99 25.28 -31.06
CA THR A 5 3.60 24.33 -30.01
C THR A 5 4.77 24.15 -29.05
N ILE A 6 4.48 24.30 -27.75
CA ILE A 6 5.39 23.92 -26.67
C ILE A 6 5.05 22.50 -26.27
N ASN A 7 6.06 21.63 -26.23
CA ASN A 7 5.96 20.31 -25.61
C ASN A 7 6.96 20.26 -24.45
N TYR A 8 6.48 19.91 -23.26
CA TYR A 8 7.34 19.59 -22.13
C TYR A 8 7.04 18.19 -21.64
N GLU A 9 8.09 17.40 -21.53
CA GLU A 9 8.01 16.00 -21.09
C GLU A 9 8.95 15.77 -19.91
N ARG A 10 8.43 15.08 -18.91
CA ARG A 10 9.19 14.59 -17.77
C ARG A 10 9.14 13.07 -17.73
N VAL A 11 10.32 12.46 -17.72
CA VAL A 11 10.49 11.02 -17.53
C VAL A 11 10.89 10.76 -16.07
N LEU A 12 10.14 9.89 -15.42
CA LEU A 12 10.33 9.46 -14.04
C LEU A 12 10.74 7.99 -14.04
N ASN A 13 11.86 7.68 -13.39
CA ASN A 13 12.24 6.29 -13.12
C ASN A 13 11.53 5.84 -11.85
N LEU A 14 10.70 4.81 -11.96
CA LEU A 14 9.90 4.27 -10.86
C LEU A 14 10.62 3.16 -10.09
N GLY A 15 11.84 2.81 -10.50
CA GLY A 15 12.48 1.55 -10.09
C GLY A 15 11.93 0.37 -10.87
N ASN A 16 12.50 -0.82 -10.63
CA ASN A 16 12.06 -2.07 -11.27
C ASN A 16 12.06 -2.08 -12.81
N TYR A 17 12.94 -1.29 -13.43
CA TYR A 17 13.01 -1.11 -14.89
C TYR A 17 11.76 -0.46 -15.50
N GLU A 18 10.88 0.14 -14.69
CA GLU A 18 9.71 0.86 -15.14
C GLU A 18 9.97 2.36 -15.18
N ASN A 19 9.48 3.00 -16.25
CA ASN A 19 9.52 4.45 -16.40
C ASN A 19 8.11 4.97 -16.66
N LYS A 20 7.78 6.09 -16.02
CA LYS A 20 6.56 6.85 -16.29
C LYS A 20 6.92 8.13 -17.04
N LYS A 21 6.20 8.42 -18.13
CA LYS A 21 6.30 9.69 -18.83
C LYS A 21 5.06 10.53 -18.54
N MET A 22 5.27 11.79 -18.21
CA MET A 22 4.21 12.80 -18.16
C MET A 22 4.55 13.93 -19.12
N ALA A 23 3.61 14.30 -19.97
CA ALA A 23 3.80 15.31 -21.00
C ALA A 23 2.60 16.25 -21.03
N LEU A 24 2.86 17.52 -21.33
CA LEU A 24 1.83 18.51 -21.58
C LEU A 24 2.22 19.37 -22.78
N PHE A 25 1.21 19.70 -23.58
CA PHE A 25 1.33 20.49 -24.78
C PHE A 25 0.60 21.82 -24.59
N ALA A 26 1.18 22.89 -25.11
CA ALA A 26 0.50 24.17 -25.24
C ALA A 26 0.66 24.70 -26.66
N GLU A 27 -0.42 25.22 -27.22
CA GLU A 27 -0.42 25.94 -28.49
C GLU A 27 -0.32 27.44 -28.22
N LEU A 28 0.57 28.09 -28.95
CA LEU A 28 0.81 29.52 -28.87
C LEU A 28 0.19 30.22 -30.08
N THR A 29 -0.46 31.33 -29.80
CA THR A 29 -1.03 32.26 -30.75
C THR A 29 -0.14 33.49 -30.92
N GLU A 30 -0.50 34.33 -31.89
CA GLU A 30 0.28 35.52 -32.24
C GLU A 30 0.11 36.60 -31.14
N GLY A 31 1.19 36.94 -30.46
CA GLY A 31 1.20 37.87 -29.32
C GLY A 31 1.40 37.21 -27.95
N ASP A 32 1.40 35.87 -27.87
CA ASP A 32 1.69 35.16 -26.63
C ASP A 32 3.17 35.30 -26.23
N ASP A 33 3.42 35.49 -24.93
CA ASP A 33 4.76 35.40 -24.36
C ASP A 33 5.20 33.93 -24.32
N VAL A 34 6.19 33.62 -25.12
CA VAL A 34 6.75 32.27 -25.26
C VAL A 34 7.41 31.81 -23.96
N GLU A 35 8.16 32.69 -23.28
CA GLU A 35 8.89 32.33 -22.05
C GLU A 35 7.92 32.08 -20.89
N GLU A 36 6.90 32.92 -20.77
CA GLU A 36 5.85 32.73 -19.77
C GLU A 36 5.11 31.42 -20.02
N SER A 37 4.75 31.14 -21.28
CA SER A 37 4.01 29.93 -21.64
C SER A 37 4.82 28.65 -21.39
N ILE A 38 6.12 28.67 -21.70
CA ILE A 38 7.04 27.56 -21.36
C ILE A 38 7.04 27.33 -19.85
N SER A 39 7.21 28.41 -19.08
CA SER A 39 7.25 28.34 -17.61
C SER A 39 5.98 27.73 -17.04
N ARG A 40 4.80 28.14 -17.53
CA ARG A 40 3.50 27.60 -17.11
C ARG A 40 3.35 26.11 -17.41
N VAL A 41 3.75 25.67 -18.60
CA VAL A 41 3.68 24.25 -18.98
C VAL A 41 4.60 23.41 -18.08
N MET A 42 5.84 23.87 -17.87
CA MET A 42 6.80 23.20 -17.00
C MET A 42 6.31 23.11 -15.56
N GLU A 43 5.85 24.23 -14.99
CA GLU A 43 5.33 24.26 -13.62
C GLU A 43 4.14 23.31 -13.45
N THR A 44 3.24 23.27 -14.45
CA THR A 44 2.07 22.41 -14.40
C THR A 44 2.44 20.93 -14.38
N VAL A 45 3.36 20.50 -15.24
CA VAL A 45 3.82 19.10 -15.27
C VAL A 45 4.52 18.74 -13.96
N GLU A 46 5.44 19.56 -13.49
CA GLU A 46 6.18 19.31 -12.24
C GLU A 46 5.25 19.30 -11.01
N ARG A 47 4.26 20.20 -10.97
CA ARG A 47 3.24 20.19 -9.91
C ARG A 47 2.42 18.92 -9.95
N LYS A 48 1.95 18.47 -11.13
CA LYS A 48 1.15 17.26 -11.26
C LYS A 48 1.91 16.01 -10.85
N ILE A 49 3.20 15.93 -11.17
CA ILE A 49 4.07 14.84 -10.72
C ILE A 49 4.18 14.81 -9.20
N ARG A 50 4.39 15.97 -8.55
CA ARG A 50 4.44 16.04 -7.08
C ARG A 50 3.11 15.63 -6.46
N GLU A 51 1.99 16.15 -6.98
CA GLU A 51 0.64 15.81 -6.51
C GLU A 51 0.38 14.30 -6.58
N GLU A 52 0.65 13.67 -7.72
CA GLU A 52 0.48 12.23 -7.89
C GLU A 52 1.38 11.43 -6.93
N ALA A 53 2.65 11.80 -6.79
CA ALA A 53 3.57 11.11 -5.88
C ALA A 53 3.10 11.19 -4.42
N HIS A 54 2.60 12.35 -4.00
CA HIS A 54 2.03 12.53 -2.66
C HIS A 54 0.76 11.69 -2.46
N GLN A 55 -0.13 11.65 -3.45
CA GLN A 55 -1.35 10.85 -3.39
C GLN A 55 -1.04 9.35 -3.31
N GLN A 56 -0.10 8.87 -4.12
CA GLN A 56 0.35 7.47 -4.10
C GLN A 56 0.95 7.11 -2.74
N ALA A 57 1.87 7.91 -2.22
CA ALA A 57 2.47 7.65 -0.91
C ALA A 57 1.44 7.66 0.23
N ALA A 58 0.45 8.56 0.18
CA ALA A 58 -0.61 8.62 1.19
C ALA A 58 -1.50 7.36 1.16
N GLU A 59 -1.84 6.88 -0.04
CA GLU A 59 -2.64 5.67 -0.22
C GLU A 59 -1.87 4.42 0.21
N GLU A 60 -0.59 4.29 -0.16
CA GLU A 60 0.27 3.20 0.30
C GLU A 60 0.39 3.17 1.82
N LEU A 61 0.61 4.33 2.46
CA LEU A 61 0.68 4.42 3.91
C LEU A 61 -0.63 3.97 4.58
N ARG A 62 -1.77 4.34 4.00
CA ARG A 62 -3.09 3.91 4.48
C ARG A 62 -3.23 2.39 4.37
N GLN A 63 -2.87 1.80 3.23
CA GLN A 63 -2.95 0.35 3.01
C GLN A 63 -2.02 -0.42 3.95
N ILE A 64 -0.79 0.06 4.15
CA ILE A 64 0.16 -0.55 5.08
C ILE A 64 -0.37 -0.52 6.51
N LYS A 65 -0.97 0.59 6.96
CA LYS A 65 -1.58 0.68 8.29
C LYS A 65 -2.73 -0.30 8.47
N GLN A 66 -3.58 -0.47 7.45
CA GLN A 66 -4.66 -1.46 7.47
C GLN A 66 -4.12 -2.89 7.57
N LYS A 67 -3.14 -3.23 6.72
CA LYS A 67 -2.48 -4.55 6.75
C LYS A 67 -1.82 -4.81 8.11
N LEU A 68 -1.13 -3.82 8.67
CA LEU A 68 -0.52 -3.93 10.00
C LEU A 68 -1.57 -4.20 11.09
N SER A 69 -2.71 -3.51 11.03
CA SER A 69 -3.81 -3.73 11.97
C SER A 69 -4.37 -5.15 11.84
N GLN A 70 -4.58 -5.62 10.62
CA GLN A 70 -5.08 -6.96 10.35
C GLN A 70 -4.12 -8.03 10.88
N VAL A 71 -2.83 -7.93 10.54
CA VAL A 71 -1.80 -8.87 11.01
C VAL A 71 -1.71 -8.90 12.53
N LYS A 72 -1.84 -7.75 13.21
CA LYS A 72 -1.88 -7.71 14.67
C LYS A 72 -3.08 -8.45 15.25
N LEU A 73 -4.27 -8.28 14.66
CA LEU A 73 -5.47 -9.00 15.10
C LEU A 73 -5.33 -10.51 14.88
N GLU A 74 -4.80 -10.93 13.73
CA GLU A 74 -4.51 -12.33 13.44
C GLU A 74 -3.52 -12.90 14.46
N TYR A 75 -2.43 -12.19 14.75
CA TYR A 75 -1.43 -12.59 15.75
C TYR A 75 -2.03 -12.77 17.15
N GLU A 76 -2.82 -11.82 17.64
CA GLU A 76 -3.47 -11.94 18.95
C GLU A 76 -4.51 -13.07 18.99
N SER A 77 -5.21 -13.33 17.88
CA SER A 77 -6.12 -14.46 17.75
C SER A 77 -5.38 -15.79 17.85
N TYR A 78 -4.30 -15.97 17.08
CA TYR A 78 -3.47 -17.16 17.15
C TYR A 78 -2.88 -17.37 18.54
N LYS A 79 -2.33 -16.31 19.15
CA LYS A 79 -1.80 -16.36 20.52
C LYS A 79 -2.85 -16.83 21.52
N SER A 80 -4.08 -16.30 21.42
CA SER A 80 -5.19 -16.67 22.30
C SER A 80 -5.64 -18.12 22.08
N GLN A 81 -5.66 -18.60 20.84
CA GLN A 81 -5.98 -20.01 20.51
C GLN A 81 -4.94 -20.97 21.07
N THR A 82 -3.64 -20.64 20.95
CA THR A 82 -2.54 -21.47 21.50
C THR A 82 -2.64 -21.59 23.02
N ILE A 83 -3.03 -20.51 23.71
CA ILE A 83 -3.25 -20.52 25.17
C ILE A 83 -4.47 -21.39 25.53
N GLN A 84 -5.57 -21.35 24.77
CA GLN A 84 -6.74 -22.19 25.05
C GLN A 84 -6.48 -23.68 24.80
N GLN A 85 -5.65 -24.04 23.81
CA GLN A 85 -5.26 -25.42 23.54
C GLN A 85 -4.32 -26.01 24.59
N THR A 86 -3.57 -25.18 25.33
CA THR A 86 -2.68 -25.63 26.41
C THR A 86 -3.39 -25.82 27.76
N ILE A 87 -4.66 -25.43 27.89
CA ILE A 87 -5.42 -25.49 29.16
C ILE A 87 -6.42 -26.67 29.21
N GLN A 88 -6.57 -27.48 28.15
CA GLN A 88 -7.31 -28.74 28.28
C GLN A 88 -6.43 -29.81 28.95
N PRO A 89 -6.78 -30.32 30.14
CA PRO A 89 -6.06 -31.46 30.72
C PRO A 89 -6.31 -32.71 29.87
N PRO A 90 -5.37 -33.67 29.85
CA PRO A 90 -5.64 -34.97 29.24
C PRO A 90 -6.86 -35.57 29.93
N VAL A 91 -7.86 -35.95 29.14
CA VAL A 91 -9.04 -36.66 29.64
C VAL A 91 -8.56 -38.05 30.06
N THR A 92 -8.11 -38.19 31.31
CA THR A 92 -7.87 -39.50 31.90
C THR A 92 -9.24 -40.11 32.16
N SER A 93 -9.72 -40.89 31.20
CA SER A 93 -10.84 -41.80 31.41
C SER A 93 -10.38 -42.84 32.44
N VAL A 94 -10.72 -42.60 33.71
CA VAL A 94 -10.58 -43.61 34.76
C VAL A 94 -11.56 -44.71 34.39
N GLN A 95 -11.04 -45.81 33.85
CA GLN A 95 -11.81 -47.03 33.68
C GLN A 95 -12.15 -47.57 35.07
N ASP A 96 -13.45 -47.55 35.33
CA ASP A 96 -14.12 -48.28 36.39
C ASP A 96 -13.75 -49.77 36.28
N THR A 97 -12.94 -50.26 37.22
CA THR A 97 -12.78 -51.69 37.50
C THR A 97 -12.72 -51.90 39.02
N GLY A 98 -13.86 -51.78 39.69
CA GLY A 98 -14.17 -52.79 40.72
C GLY A 98 -14.80 -54.01 40.05
N PRO A 99 -14.92 -55.18 40.71
CA PRO A 99 -14.49 -55.55 42.06
C PRO A 99 -13.62 -56.84 42.06
N GLU A 100 -12.87 -57.16 43.12
CA GLU A 100 -12.80 -58.56 43.57
C GLU A 100 -12.15 -58.74 44.95
N ASN A 101 -12.85 -59.54 45.76
CA ASN A 101 -12.47 -60.14 47.02
C ASN A 101 -11.03 -60.68 47.04
N ASN A 102 -10.33 -60.55 48.18
CA ASN A 102 -9.62 -61.72 48.69
C ASN A 102 -9.53 -61.70 50.23
N PRO A 103 -10.04 -62.73 50.93
CA PRO A 103 -9.95 -62.86 52.38
C PRO A 103 -8.76 -63.78 52.73
N PHE A 104 -7.73 -63.28 53.42
CA PHE A 104 -6.86 -64.05 54.32
C PHE A 104 -6.08 -63.08 55.23
#